data_AF-A0A7J2IRA7-F1
#
_entry.id   AF-A0A7J2IRA7-F1
#
_cell.length_a   1.000
_cell.length_b   1.000
_cell.length_c   1.000
_cell.angle_alpha   90.00
_cell.angle_beta   90.00
_cell.angle_gamma   90.00
#
_symmetry.space_group_name_H-M   'P 1'
#
loop_
_entity.id
_entity.type
_entity.pdbx_description
1 polymer ?
#
loop_
_entity_poly.entity_id
_entity_poly.type
_entity_poly.pdbx_seq_one_letter_code
_entity_poly.pdbx_strand_id
1 'polypeptide(L)'
;MISLKNVFQAYFKIKNYVRKTPLDFSSILSNVAKANVFLKLENYQVTGSFKIRGALNKIIKNLNRAKKRGVITASTGNHGLAVAYASKIFNVKSKIIVATNVSKVKLNKIKQY
;
A
#
# COMPACT_ATOMS: atom_id res chain seq x y z
N MET A 1 6.08 -9.81 -18.76
CA MET A 1 6.99 -10.23 -17.67
C MET A 1 7.37 -9.03 -16.81
N ILE A 2 7.42 -9.13 -15.48
CA ILE A 2 7.89 -8.05 -14.59
C ILE A 2 9.40 -8.20 -14.43
N SER A 3 10.17 -7.15 -14.72
CA SER A 3 11.63 -7.13 -14.57
C SER A 3 12.10 -6.25 -13.42
N LEU A 4 13.38 -6.37 -13.06
CA LEU A 4 14.03 -5.49 -12.08
C LEU A 4 13.89 -4.00 -12.45
N LYS A 5 13.93 -3.67 -13.75
CA LYS A 5 13.67 -2.33 -14.26
C LYS A 5 12.29 -1.81 -13.85
N ASN A 6 11.26 -2.66 -13.84
CA ASN A 6 9.93 -2.26 -13.39
C ASN A 6 9.89 -1.97 -11.89
N VAL A 7 10.67 -2.68 -11.08
CA VAL A 7 10.77 -2.44 -9.63
C VAL A 7 11.45 -1.10 -9.36
N PHE A 8 12.57 -0.80 -10.03
CA PHE A 8 13.22 0.51 -9.90
C PHE A 8 12.32 1.66 -10.37
N GLN A 9 11.63 1.49 -11.50
CA GLN A 9 10.65 2.47 -11.96
C GLN A 9 9.54 2.71 -10.93
N ALA A 10 9.06 1.66 -10.27
CA ALA A 10 8.07 1.80 -9.20
C ALA A 10 8.66 2.55 -8.00
N TYR A 11 9.88 2.19 -7.57
CA TYR A 11 10.57 2.86 -6.47
C TYR A 11 10.69 4.37 -6.70
N PHE A 12 11.23 4.80 -7.85
CA PHE A 12 11.42 6.22 -8.12
C PHE A 12 10.11 7.01 -8.19
N LYS A 13 9.01 6.38 -8.61
CA LYS A 13 7.68 7.01 -8.64
C LYS A 13 7.09 7.21 -7.24
N ILE A 14 7.26 6.23 -6.35
CA ILE A 14 6.53 6.21 -5.07
C ILE A 14 7.37 6.71 -3.89
N LYS A 15 8.70 6.83 -4.01
CA LYS A 15 9.63 7.05 -2.89
C LYS A 15 9.29 8.25 -2.00
N ASN A 16 8.68 9.30 -2.55
CA ASN A 16 8.31 10.52 -1.80
C ASN A 16 6.96 10.40 -1.08
N TYR A 17 6.23 9.31 -1.30
CA TYR A 17 4.88 9.08 -0.75
C TYR A 17 4.83 7.86 0.18
N VAL A 18 5.95 7.16 0.36
CA VAL A 18 6.05 5.96 1.20
C VAL A 18 7.19 6.10 2.18
N ARG A 19 7.09 5.41 3.31
CA ARG A 19 8.18 5.30 4.28
C ARG A 19 9.23 4.30 3.79
N LYS A 20 10.51 4.63 4.00
CA LYS A 20 11.57 3.63 4.07
C LYS A 20 11.43 2.94 5.43
N THR A 21 10.70 1.83 5.44
CA THR A 21 10.40 1.06 6.65
C THR A 21 11.67 0.46 7.25
N PRO A 22 11.75 0.30 8.59
CA PRO A 22 12.89 -0.33 9.22
C PRO A 22 13.14 -1.76 8.71
N LEU A 23 14.40 -2.17 8.74
CA LEU A 23 14.82 -3.56 8.61
C LEU A 23 15.48 -3.92 9.95
N ASP A 24 14.75 -4.63 10.79
CA ASP A 24 15.13 -4.82 12.18
C ASP A 24 15.69 -6.22 12.41
N PHE A 25 16.76 -6.36 13.17
CA PHE A 25 17.35 -7.66 13.45
C PHE A 25 16.59 -8.35 14.58
N SER A 26 16.24 -9.63 14.40
CA SER A 26 15.57 -10.40 15.44
C SER A 26 16.52 -11.44 16.02
N SER A 27 17.04 -11.20 17.22
CA SER A 27 17.92 -12.16 17.92
C SER A 27 17.21 -13.48 18.18
N ILE A 28 15.95 -13.43 18.64
CA ILE A 28 15.13 -14.62 18.94
C ILE A 28 14.94 -15.48 17.69
N LEU A 29 14.47 -14.88 16.59
CA LEU A 29 14.25 -15.63 15.35
C LEU A 29 15.55 -16.12 14.73
N SER A 30 16.65 -15.36 14.89
CA SER A 30 17.95 -15.77 14.40
C SER A 30 18.47 -17.01 15.13
N ASN A 31 18.28 -17.06 16.45
CA ASN A 31 18.65 -18.23 17.26
C ASN A 31 17.84 -19.47 16.87
N VAL A 32 16.52 -19.32 16.67
CA VAL A 32 15.64 -20.42 16.24
C VAL A 32 16.02 -20.92 14.85
N ALA A 33 16.29 -20.02 13.91
CA ALA A 33 16.61 -20.36 12.52
C ALA A 33 18.07 -20.78 12.31
N LYS A 34 18.95 -20.61 13.31
CA LYS A 34 20.42 -20.73 13.19
C LYS A 34 20.98 -19.93 12.00
N ALA A 35 20.42 -18.75 11.77
CA ALA A 35 20.76 -17.85 10.66
C ALA A 35 20.40 -16.40 11.02
N ASN A 36 20.99 -15.41 10.35
CA ASN A 36 20.63 -14.01 10.60
C ASN A 36 19.24 -13.69 10.02
N VAL A 37 18.26 -13.43 10.89
CA VAL A 37 16.89 -13.09 10.51
C VAL A 37 16.63 -11.60 10.73
N PHE A 38 16.16 -10.94 9.67
CA PHE A 38 15.75 -9.55 9.70
C PHE A 38 14.26 -9.39 9.34
N LEU A 39 13.58 -8.48 10.03
CA LEU A 39 12.17 -8.19 9.86
C LEU A 39 12.01 -6.89 9.08
N LYS A 40 11.41 -6.99 7.89
CA LYS A 40 11.03 -5.81 7.09
C LYS A 40 9.66 -5.29 7.53
N LEU A 41 9.66 -4.24 8.36
CA LEU A 41 8.47 -3.79 9.10
C LEU A 41 7.48 -2.96 8.24
N GLU A 42 6.84 -3.60 7.26
CA GLU A 42 5.82 -2.95 6.40
C GLU A 42 4.52 -2.61 7.13
N ASN A 43 4.31 -3.12 8.35
CA ASN A 43 3.27 -2.67 9.26
C ASN A 43 3.43 -1.20 9.68
N TYR A 44 4.64 -0.62 9.57
CA TYR A 44 4.88 0.81 9.86
C TYR A 44 4.71 1.73 8.64
N GLN A 45 4.30 1.17 7.51
CA GLN A 45 4.02 1.94 6.31
C GLN A 45 2.82 2.88 6.51
N VAL A 46 2.68 3.94 5.71
CA VAL A 46 1.67 5.01 5.88
C VAL A 46 0.23 4.54 6.03
N THR A 47 -0.14 3.40 5.44
CA THR A 47 -1.47 2.78 5.61
C THR A 47 -1.44 1.49 6.43
N GLY A 48 -0.40 1.27 7.22
CA GLY A 48 -0.22 0.09 8.06
C GLY A 48 0.13 -1.20 7.32
N SER A 49 0.45 -1.14 6.03
CA SER A 49 0.89 -2.31 5.25
C SER A 49 1.61 -1.92 3.96
N PHE A 50 2.25 -2.91 3.31
CA PHE A 50 2.94 -2.73 2.03
C PHE A 50 2.04 -2.36 0.84
N LYS A 51 0.72 -2.55 0.95
CA LYS A 51 -0.23 -2.43 -0.17
C LYS A 51 -0.25 -1.02 -0.79
N ILE A 52 0.10 0.02 -0.03
CA ILE A 52 0.20 1.38 -0.54
C ILE A 52 1.22 1.53 -1.67
N ARG A 53 2.31 0.76 -1.64
CA ARG A 53 3.37 0.82 -2.66
C ARG A 53 2.81 0.51 -4.04
N GLY A 54 2.01 -0.55 -4.14
CA GLY A 54 1.35 -0.95 -5.39
C GLY A 54 0.25 0.03 -5.80
N ALA A 55 -0.58 0.49 -4.85
CA ALA A 55 -1.66 1.43 -5.12
C ALA A 55 -1.15 2.75 -5.71
N LEU A 56 -0.13 3.36 -5.08
CA LEU A 56 0.54 4.56 -5.57
C LEU A 56 1.13 4.34 -6.96
N ASN A 57 1.92 3.28 -7.15
CA ASN A 57 2.56 3.03 -8.46
C ASN A 57 1.52 2.89 -9.58
N LYS A 58 0.40 2.21 -9.31
CA LYS A 58 -0.67 2.03 -10.30
C LYS A 58 -1.40 3.33 -10.60
N ILE A 59 -1.76 4.11 -9.58
CA ILE A 59 -2.48 5.39 -9.74
C ILE A 59 -1.58 6.40 -10.45
N ILE A 60 -0.34 6.59 -10.01
CA ILE A 60 0.63 7.51 -10.63
C ILE A 60 0.85 7.15 -12.11
N LYS A 61 1.06 5.85 -12.42
CA LYS A 61 1.25 5.40 -13.81
C LYS A 61 0.05 5.74 -14.71
N ASN A 62 -1.15 5.87 -14.16
CA ASN A 62 -2.39 6.12 -14.91
C ASN A 62 -3.04 7.45 -14.54
N LEU A 63 -2.28 8.42 -14.00
CA LEU A 63 -2.85 9.55 -13.27
C LEU A 63 -3.85 10.37 -14.12
N ASN A 64 -3.53 10.64 -15.38
CA ASN A 64 -4.42 11.40 -16.27
C ASN A 64 -5.76 10.68 -16.49
N ARG A 65 -5.74 9.37 -16.70
CA ARG A 65 -6.96 8.55 -16.86
C ARG A 65 -7.71 8.43 -15.53
N ALA A 66 -6.98 8.24 -14.43
CA ALA A 66 -7.53 8.11 -13.09
C ALA A 66 -8.23 9.41 -12.65
N LYS A 67 -7.66 10.59 -12.90
CA LYS A 67 -8.32 11.87 -12.61
C LYS A 67 -9.62 12.06 -13.40
N LYS A 68 -9.65 11.63 -14.67
CA LYS A 68 -10.85 11.75 -15.53
C LYS A 68 -11.95 10.76 -15.17
N ARG A 69 -11.60 9.50 -14.86
CA ARG A 69 -12.58 8.40 -14.72
C ARG A 69 -12.76 7.89 -13.28
N GLY A 70 -11.92 8.34 -12.36
CA GLY A 70 -11.78 7.73 -11.05
C GLY A 70 -11.15 6.34 -11.09
N VAL A 71 -11.11 5.70 -9.92
CA VAL A 71 -10.65 4.32 -9.71
C VAL A 71 -11.66 3.53 -8.90
N ILE A 72 -11.69 2.21 -9.10
CA ILE A 72 -12.52 1.29 -8.33
C ILE A 72 -11.66 0.10 -7.88
N THR A 73 -11.90 -0.39 -6.67
CA THR A 73 -11.35 -1.66 -6.18
C THR A 73 -12.33 -2.34 -5.23
N ALA A 74 -12.19 -3.65 -5.06
CA ALA A 74 -12.94 -4.43 -4.08
C ALA A 74 -11.98 -4.96 -3.01
N SER A 75 -12.07 -4.44 -1.79
CA SER A 75 -11.26 -4.89 -0.66
C SER A 75 -11.77 -4.32 0.67
N THR A 76 -12.04 -5.21 1.63
CA THR A 76 -12.43 -4.88 3.00
C THR A 76 -11.27 -4.47 3.92
N GLY A 77 -10.04 -4.41 3.42
CA GLY A 77 -8.84 -4.29 4.25
C GLY A 77 -7.75 -3.42 3.64
N ASN A 78 -6.50 -3.89 3.79
CA ASN A 78 -5.28 -3.12 3.48
C ASN A 78 -5.24 -2.54 2.06
N HIS A 79 -5.77 -3.24 1.06
CA HIS A 79 -5.77 -2.74 -0.31
C HIS A 79 -6.82 -1.62 -0.51
N GLY A 80 -8.02 -1.76 0.05
CA GLY A 80 -9.04 -0.70 0.00
C GLY A 80 -8.55 0.58 0.66
N LEU A 81 -7.93 0.45 1.84
CA LEU A 81 -7.29 1.56 2.55
C LEU A 81 -6.16 2.21 1.73
N ALA A 82 -5.29 1.40 1.13
CA ALA A 82 -4.20 1.87 0.29
C ALA A 82 -4.69 2.63 -0.95
N VAL A 83 -5.74 2.16 -1.62
CA VAL A 83 -6.32 2.83 -2.79
C VAL A 83 -7.01 4.13 -2.38
N ALA A 84 -7.79 4.14 -1.29
CA ALA A 84 -8.43 5.34 -0.79
C ALA A 84 -7.40 6.43 -0.45
N TYR A 85 -6.37 6.07 0.34
CA TYR A 85 -5.29 6.98 0.70
C TYR A 85 -4.52 7.53 -0.50
N ALA A 86 -4.10 6.65 -1.43
CA ALA A 86 -3.40 7.07 -2.64
C ALA A 86 -4.28 7.98 -3.54
N SER A 87 -5.58 7.70 -3.60
CA SER A 87 -6.53 8.50 -4.39
C SER A 87 -6.68 9.91 -3.79
N LYS A 88 -6.73 10.02 -2.47
CA LYS A 88 -6.73 11.31 -1.75
C LYS A 88 -5.50 12.15 -2.07
N ILE A 89 -4.29 11.58 -2.02
CA ILE A 89 -3.03 12.29 -2.32
C ILE A 89 -3.07 12.97 -3.69
N PHE A 90 -3.64 12.30 -4.69
CA PHE A 90 -3.64 12.77 -6.07
C PHE A 90 -4.96 13.41 -6.53
N ASN A 91 -5.88 13.66 -5.60
CA ASN A 91 -7.22 14.16 -5.85
C ASN A 91 -7.96 13.37 -6.95
N VAL A 92 -7.96 12.05 -6.81
CA VAL A 92 -8.63 11.09 -7.71
C VAL A 92 -9.88 10.57 -7.02
N LYS A 93 -11.02 10.55 -7.72
CA LYS A 93 -12.24 9.91 -7.21
C LYS A 93 -12.02 8.40 -7.06
N SER A 94 -12.29 7.84 -5.89
CA SER A 94 -12.21 6.39 -5.65
C SER A 94 -13.51 5.78 -5.15
N LYS A 95 -13.86 4.60 -5.68
CA LYS A 95 -14.95 3.76 -5.19
C LYS A 95 -14.36 2.48 -4.59
N ILE A 96 -14.55 2.27 -3.29
CA ILE A 96 -14.06 1.08 -2.58
C ILE A 96 -15.24 0.18 -2.26
N ILE A 97 -15.30 -0.99 -2.90
CA ILE A 97 -16.32 -2.00 -2.65
C ILE A 97 -15.85 -2.88 -1.49
N VAL A 98 -16.71 -3.06 -0.50
CA VAL A 98 -16.45 -3.83 0.72
C VAL A 98 -17.57 -4.84 0.93
N ALA A 99 -17.28 -5.95 1.62
CA ALA A 99 -18.29 -6.90 2.05
C ALA A 99 -19.27 -6.26 3.05
N THR A 100 -20.52 -6.71 3.04
CA THR A 100 -21.60 -6.22 3.91
C THR A 100 -21.30 -6.44 5.40
N ASN A 101 -20.55 -7.48 5.74
CA ASN A 101 -20.17 -7.84 7.11
C ASN A 101 -18.84 -7.22 7.58
N VAL A 102 -18.29 -6.23 6.87
CA VAL A 102 -17.03 -5.59 7.28
C VAL A 102 -17.16 -4.90 8.64
N SER A 103 -16.18 -5.11 9.52
CA SER A 103 -16.14 -4.42 10.82
C SER A 103 -16.18 -2.88 10.64
N LYS A 104 -16.93 -2.18 11.49
CA LYS A 104 -17.04 -0.71 11.46
C LYS A 104 -15.68 0.00 11.50
N VAL A 105 -14.73 -0.53 12.27
CA VAL A 105 -13.36 0.03 12.38
C VAL A 105 -12.65 0.06 11.03
N LYS A 106 -12.67 -1.04 10.27
CA LYS A 106 -12.06 -1.11 8.93
C LYS A 106 -12.78 -0.20 7.94
N LEU A 107 -14.12 -0.17 7.98
CA LEU A 107 -14.93 0.69 7.12
C LEU A 107 -14.62 2.18 7.34
N ASN A 108 -14.61 2.62 8.60
CA ASN A 108 -14.34 4.01 8.95
C ASN A 108 -12.91 4.43 8.56
N LYS A 109 -11.93 3.53 8.75
CA LYS A 109 -10.56 3.77 8.28
C LYS A 109 -10.47 3.97 6.77
N ILE A 110 -11.30 3.29 5.98
CA ILE A 110 -11.33 3.50 4.52
C ILE A 110 -12.02 4.84 4.19
N LYS A 111 -13.14 5.15 4.85
CA LYS A 111 -13.95 6.36 4.61
C LYS A 111 -13.27 7.68 4.98
N GLN A 112 -12.24 7.67 5.83
CA GLN A 112 -11.50 8.89 6.20
C GLN A 112 -10.66 9.48 5.05
N TYR A 113 -10.51 8.73 3.95
CA TYR A 113 -9.72 9.13 2.79
C TYR A 113 -10.59 9.30 1.54
#